data_AF-R7JCD3-F1
#
_entry.id   AF-R7JCD3-F1
#
_cell.length_a   1.000
_cell.length_b   1.000
_cell.length_c   1.000
_cell.angle_alpha   90.00
_cell.angle_beta   90.00
_cell.angle_gamma   90.00
#
_symmetry.space_group_name_H-M   'P 1'
#
loop_
_entity.id
_entity.type
_entity.pdbx_description
1 polymer ?
#
loop_
_entity_poly.entity_id
_entity_poly.type
_entity_poly.pdbx_seq_one_letter_code
_entity_poly.pdbx_strand_id
1 'polypeptide(L)'
;MKTYTLTIALHIAGIFLSALFLAYSLLQEWFFCSVFSVLAIVSISIRLYILQMQQVKSWRYLVDCLLQHDLTQMVHAPFKDKAMQELATDLSAALRSLRQQLLNEEVKRQYYESLLNKVDTAVLVTDKQGKIDWTNRAADTLLASSPFLPDEILTAIRKKLPVVRYTRQNLPLDLSIDVTRIFLQGCERWIVSLKNIHATLERNEMEAWQKLIRVLTHEIMNSITPIISLAETLSERCKESPEETRNRQHLQQGLNIIRRRSKGLLEFVENYRKLTRIAPPVKVRIPVKEFFADLKRLNPEPYIHFQLADESLEWEADRAQMEQVFLNLLKNAREACATVSEPSIQVLAESNGKERIFIIQDNGEGILPDVLERIFIPFFTTKPSGSGIGLSLCKQIITLHGGSISATSENGQGSCFRIIFP
;
A
#
# COMPACT_ATOMS: atom_id res chain seq x y z
N MET A 1 -46.12 43.05 -17.32
CA MET A 1 -47.36 42.72 -18.09
C MET A 1 -48.11 43.95 -18.58
N LYS A 2 -48.72 44.79 -17.71
CA LYS A 2 -49.63 45.87 -18.16
C LYS A 2 -48.98 47.02 -18.93
N THR A 3 -47.66 47.13 -19.05
CA THR A 3 -47.01 48.26 -19.74
C THR A 3 -46.62 47.90 -21.17
N TYR A 4 -45.90 46.81 -21.43
CA TYR A 4 -45.50 46.43 -22.79
C TYR A 4 -46.68 45.98 -23.66
N THR A 5 -47.56 45.11 -23.13
CA THR A 5 -48.75 44.67 -23.87
C THR A 5 -49.70 45.83 -24.11
N LEU A 6 -49.83 46.76 -23.16
CA LEU A 6 -50.59 47.99 -23.34
C LEU A 6 -49.93 48.92 -24.36
N THR A 7 -48.60 49.01 -24.38
CA THR A 7 -47.89 49.84 -25.36
C THR A 7 -48.08 49.28 -26.76
N ILE A 8 -47.92 47.96 -26.95
CA ILE A 8 -48.21 47.29 -28.22
C ILE A 8 -49.68 47.44 -28.60
N ALA A 9 -50.62 47.18 -27.67
CA ALA A 9 -52.04 47.33 -27.92
C ALA A 9 -52.42 48.76 -28.29
N LEU A 10 -51.78 49.77 -27.69
CA LEU A 10 -52.00 51.18 -27.99
C LEU A 10 -51.40 51.59 -29.34
N HIS A 11 -50.27 51.00 -29.75
CA HIS A 11 -49.73 51.19 -31.10
C HIS A 11 -50.58 50.48 -32.17
N ILE A 12 -51.07 49.27 -31.90
CA ILE A 12 -51.99 48.54 -32.78
C ILE A 12 -53.32 49.29 -32.91
N ALA A 13 -53.89 49.75 -31.79
CA ALA A 13 -55.10 50.57 -31.78
C ALA A 13 -54.88 51.92 -32.50
N GLY A 14 -53.71 52.53 -32.33
CA GLY A 14 -53.32 53.75 -33.04
C GLY A 14 -53.22 53.57 -34.55
N ILE A 15 -52.65 52.45 -35.03
CA ILE A 15 -52.65 52.08 -36.46
C ILE A 15 -54.08 51.89 -36.95
N PHE A 16 -54.90 51.15 -36.20
CA PHE A 16 -56.28 50.85 -36.59
C PHE A 16 -57.14 52.13 -36.69
N LEU A 17 -57.05 53.01 -35.69
CA LEU A 17 -57.74 54.30 -35.68
C LEU A 17 -57.25 55.22 -36.81
N SER A 18 -55.94 55.26 -37.06
CA SER A 18 -55.37 56.07 -38.14
C SER A 18 -55.77 55.53 -39.52
N ALA A 19 -55.88 54.21 -39.68
CA ALA A 19 -56.37 53.58 -40.91
C ALA A 19 -57.87 53.84 -41.13
N LEU A 20 -58.67 53.81 -40.06
CA LEU A 20 -60.11 54.11 -40.13
C LEU A 20 -60.36 55.60 -40.44
N PHE A 21 -59.56 56.49 -39.85
CA PHE A 21 -59.59 57.92 -40.15
C PHE A 21 -59.11 58.22 -41.59
N LEU A 22 -58.10 57.50 -42.09
CA LEU A 22 -57.68 57.58 -43.49
C LEU A 22 -58.81 57.17 -44.44
N ALA A 23 -59.49 56.06 -44.17
CA ALA A 23 -60.62 55.59 -44.96
C ALA A 23 -61.79 56.60 -44.96
N TYR A 24 -62.10 57.19 -43.80
CA TYR A 24 -63.13 58.23 -43.68
C TYR A 24 -62.75 59.53 -44.41
N SER A 25 -61.49 59.95 -44.31
CA SER A 25 -60.96 61.15 -44.96
C SER A 25 -60.96 61.05 -46.49
N LEU A 26 -60.74 59.84 -47.03
CA LEU A 26 -60.80 59.57 -48.47
C LEU A 26 -62.24 59.62 -49.00
N LEU A 27 -63.22 59.19 -48.20
CA LEU A 27 -64.65 59.26 -48.55
C LEU A 27 -65.19 60.70 -48.57
N GLN A 28 -64.58 61.63 -47.84
CA GLN A 28 -64.96 63.05 -47.75
C GLN A 28 -64.08 63.97 -48.63
N GLU A 29 -63.22 63.41 -49.48
CA GLU A 29 -62.28 64.13 -50.37
C GLU A 29 -61.28 65.08 -49.68
N TRP A 30 -60.98 64.86 -48.40
CA TRP A 30 -59.99 65.66 -47.66
C TRP A 30 -58.56 65.15 -47.89
N PHE A 31 -57.94 65.55 -49.00
CA PHE A 31 -56.61 65.06 -49.39
C PHE A 31 -55.50 65.36 -48.36
N PHE A 32 -55.52 66.52 -47.70
CA PHE A 32 -54.45 66.90 -46.74
C PHE A 32 -54.45 66.00 -45.48
N CYS A 33 -55.62 65.64 -44.97
CA CYS A 33 -55.75 64.78 -43.79
C CYS A 33 -55.29 63.34 -44.06
N SER A 34 -55.51 62.84 -45.29
CA SER A 34 -55.09 61.49 -45.70
C SER A 34 -53.56 61.30 -45.64
N VAL A 35 -52.79 62.30 -46.05
CA VAL A 35 -51.31 62.25 -46.04
C VAL A 35 -50.78 62.18 -44.61
N PHE A 36 -51.36 62.94 -43.68
CA PHE A 36 -50.94 62.93 -42.28
C PHE A 36 -51.20 61.56 -41.61
N SER A 37 -52.31 60.91 -41.93
CA SER A 37 -52.64 59.57 -41.41
C SER A 37 -51.67 58.50 -41.91
N VAL A 38 -51.27 58.55 -43.18
CA VAL A 38 -50.26 57.63 -43.73
C VAL A 38 -48.91 57.82 -43.03
N LEU A 39 -48.47 59.07 -42.84
CA LEU A 39 -47.22 59.37 -42.12
C LEU A 39 -47.26 58.88 -40.65
N ALA A 40 -48.41 59.01 -39.98
CA ALA A 40 -48.60 58.50 -38.64
C ALA A 40 -48.50 56.97 -38.58
N ILE A 41 -49.13 56.24 -39.51
CA ILE A 41 -49.05 54.77 -39.59
C ILE A 41 -47.61 54.31 -39.83
N VAL A 42 -46.88 54.95 -40.76
CA VAL A 42 -45.48 54.62 -41.06
C VAL A 42 -44.59 54.86 -39.84
N SER A 43 -44.74 56.00 -39.17
CA SER A 43 -43.97 56.33 -37.95
C SER A 43 -44.20 55.33 -36.82
N ILE A 44 -45.46 54.96 -36.57
CA ILE A 44 -45.84 53.96 -35.55
C ILE A 44 -45.28 52.58 -35.91
N SER A 45 -45.30 52.20 -37.19
CA SER A 45 -44.79 50.92 -37.68
C SER A 45 -43.27 50.82 -37.55
N ILE A 46 -42.54 51.88 -37.91
CA ILE A 46 -41.07 51.97 -37.73
C ILE A 46 -40.72 51.84 -36.25
N ARG A 47 -41.47 52.52 -35.37
CA ARG A 47 -41.23 52.45 -33.92
C ARG A 47 -41.44 51.05 -33.35
N LEU A 48 -42.49 50.33 -33.79
CA LEU A 48 -42.72 48.93 -33.43
C LEU A 48 -41.60 48.01 -33.93
N TYR A 49 -41.14 48.19 -35.16
CA TYR A 49 -40.05 47.41 -35.73
C TYR A 49 -38.73 47.60 -34.96
N ILE A 50 -38.39 48.83 -34.59
CA ILE A 50 -37.20 49.12 -33.78
C ILE A 50 -37.28 48.43 -32.41
N LEU A 51 -38.43 48.47 -31.74
CA LEU A 51 -38.65 47.81 -30.46
C LEU A 51 -38.48 46.29 -30.56
N GLN A 52 -39.02 45.65 -31.60
CA GLN A 52 -38.87 44.21 -31.83
C GLN A 52 -37.42 43.83 -32.14
N MET A 53 -36.72 44.61 -32.97
CA MET A 53 -35.31 44.35 -33.32
C MET A 53 -34.35 44.49 -32.13
N GLN A 54 -34.62 45.42 -31.21
CA GLN A 54 -33.85 45.51 -29.96
C GLN A 54 -34.01 44.23 -29.11
N GLN A 55 -35.21 43.67 -29.05
CA GLN A 55 -35.49 42.44 -28.30
C GLN A 55 -34.71 41.24 -28.88
N VAL A 56 -34.69 41.10 -30.21
CA VAL A 56 -33.94 40.04 -30.90
C VAL A 56 -32.43 40.18 -30.69
N LYS A 57 -31.89 41.40 -30.72
CA LYS A 57 -30.46 41.64 -30.47
C LYS A 57 -30.03 41.22 -29.07
N SER A 58 -30.83 41.50 -28.04
CA SER A 58 -30.53 41.09 -26.67
C SER A 58 -30.55 39.56 -26.51
N TRP A 59 -31.48 38.86 -27.15
CA TRP A 59 -31.50 37.39 -27.13
C TRP A 59 -30.32 36.78 -27.88
N ARG A 60 -29.95 37.35 -29.04
CA ARG A 60 -28.79 36.91 -29.80
C ARG A 60 -27.50 37.08 -29.00
N TYR A 61 -27.36 38.22 -28.31
CA TYR A 61 -26.24 38.46 -27.40
C TYR A 61 -26.13 37.39 -26.31
N LEU A 62 -27.26 36.96 -25.72
CA LEU A 62 -27.26 35.91 -24.70
C LEU A 62 -26.85 34.54 -25.25
N VAL A 63 -27.32 34.20 -26.45
CA VAL A 63 -26.91 32.97 -27.14
C VAL A 63 -25.43 33.00 -27.47
N ASP A 64 -24.91 34.15 -27.91
CA ASP A 64 -23.48 34.32 -28.18
C ASP A 64 -22.63 34.18 -26.91
N CYS A 65 -23.06 34.72 -25.76
CA CYS A 65 -22.38 34.51 -24.47
C CYS A 65 -22.36 33.02 -24.06
N LEU A 66 -23.46 32.29 -24.29
CA LEU A 66 -23.54 30.85 -24.01
C LEU A 66 -22.62 30.03 -24.92
N LEU A 67 -22.61 30.34 -26.23
CA LEU A 67 -21.75 29.66 -27.20
C LEU A 67 -20.26 29.93 -26.94
N GLN A 68 -19.91 31.15 -26.55
CA GLN A 68 -18.53 31.55 -26.27
C GLN A 68 -18.04 31.15 -24.87
N HIS A 69 -18.85 30.42 -24.09
CA HIS A 69 -18.54 29.98 -22.72
C HIS A 69 -18.16 31.13 -21.75
N ASP A 70 -18.47 32.38 -22.10
CA ASP A 70 -18.22 33.53 -21.23
C ASP A 70 -19.37 33.71 -20.22
N LEU A 71 -19.41 32.79 -19.24
CA LEU A 71 -20.42 32.74 -18.17
C LEU A 71 -20.19 33.80 -17.07
N THR A 72 -19.31 34.78 -17.31
CA THR A 72 -18.99 35.82 -16.33
C THR A 72 -19.95 37.01 -16.37
N GLN A 73 -20.68 37.18 -17.47
CA GLN A 73 -21.50 38.35 -17.71
C GLN A 73 -22.89 38.24 -17.05
N MET A 74 -23.34 39.32 -16.41
CA MET A 74 -24.71 39.40 -15.89
C MET A 74 -25.71 39.69 -17.02
N VAL A 75 -26.78 38.90 -17.07
CA VAL A 75 -27.85 39.09 -18.04
C VAL A 75 -28.73 40.26 -17.59
N HIS A 76 -28.73 41.33 -18.38
CA HIS A 76 -29.54 42.51 -18.09
C HIS A 76 -30.85 42.45 -18.86
N ALA A 77 -31.94 42.82 -18.20
CA ALA A 77 -33.24 42.93 -18.86
C ALA A 77 -33.21 44.08 -19.88
N PRO A 78 -33.61 43.85 -21.15
CA PRO A 78 -33.62 44.89 -22.18
C PRO A 78 -34.64 46.00 -21.90
N PHE A 79 -35.64 45.74 -21.05
CA PHE A 79 -36.68 46.70 -20.68
C PHE A 79 -37.02 46.60 -19.18
N LYS A 80 -37.50 47.70 -18.58
CA LYS A 80 -38.01 47.76 -17.19
C LYS A 80 -39.41 47.12 -17.05
N ASP A 81 -39.69 46.02 -17.76
CA ASP A 81 -40.91 45.22 -17.51
C ASP A 81 -40.59 44.13 -16.49
N LYS A 82 -41.49 43.94 -15.52
CA LYS A 82 -41.35 42.99 -14.42
C LYS A 82 -41.08 41.57 -14.92
N ALA A 83 -41.76 41.14 -15.99
CA ALA A 83 -41.59 39.80 -16.56
C ALA A 83 -40.20 39.59 -17.21
N MET A 84 -39.66 40.62 -17.87
CA MET A 84 -38.33 40.56 -18.47
C MET A 84 -37.22 40.69 -17.42
N GLN A 85 -37.48 41.42 -16.33
CA GLN A 85 -36.59 41.45 -15.17
C GLN A 85 -36.56 40.10 -14.46
N GLU A 86 -37.71 39.48 -14.20
CA GLU A 86 -37.82 38.12 -13.64
C GLU A 86 -37.08 37.09 -14.50
N LEU A 87 -37.31 37.11 -15.82
CA LEU A 87 -36.61 36.20 -16.73
C LEU A 87 -35.09 36.45 -16.76
N ALA A 88 -34.64 37.71 -16.75
CA ALA A 88 -33.22 38.02 -16.69
C ALA A 88 -32.58 37.57 -15.36
N THR A 89 -33.30 37.68 -14.25
CA THR A 89 -32.84 37.20 -12.94
C THR A 89 -32.77 35.68 -12.88
N ASP A 90 -33.78 34.98 -13.39
CA ASP A 90 -33.83 33.51 -13.41
C ASP A 90 -32.72 32.94 -14.29
N LEU A 91 -32.51 33.54 -15.46
CA LEU A 91 -31.47 33.11 -16.39
C LEU A 91 -30.06 33.42 -15.84
N SER A 92 -29.88 34.57 -15.19
CA SER A 92 -28.64 34.87 -14.45
C SER A 92 -28.38 33.87 -13.32
N ALA A 93 -29.42 33.46 -12.59
CA ALA A 93 -29.30 32.46 -11.53
C ALA A 93 -28.92 31.08 -12.09
N ALA A 94 -29.53 30.66 -13.20
CA ALA A 94 -29.19 29.42 -13.90
C ALA A 94 -27.73 29.41 -14.39
N LEU A 95 -27.27 30.49 -15.02
CA LEU A 95 -25.87 30.62 -15.47
C LEU A 95 -24.88 30.56 -14.32
N ARG A 96 -25.18 31.22 -13.18
CA ARG A 96 -24.34 31.13 -11.98
C ARG A 96 -24.28 29.71 -11.44
N SER A 97 -25.42 29.01 -11.39
CA SER A 97 -25.50 27.62 -10.93
C SER A 97 -24.66 26.69 -11.81
N LEU A 98 -24.80 26.81 -13.14
CA LEU A 98 -24.01 26.02 -14.10
C LEU A 98 -22.51 26.30 -13.96
N ARG A 99 -22.12 27.57 -13.86
CA ARG A 99 -20.72 27.96 -13.63
C ARG A 99 -20.19 27.33 -12.35
N GLN A 100 -20.97 27.36 -11.27
CA GLN A 100 -20.56 26.80 -10.00
C GLN A 100 -20.40 25.27 -10.08
N GLN A 101 -21.25 24.58 -10.83
CA GLN A 101 -21.09 23.15 -11.11
C GLN A 101 -19.81 22.86 -11.90
N LEU A 102 -19.53 23.60 -12.98
CA LEU A 102 -18.32 23.42 -13.78
C LEU A 102 -17.04 23.69 -12.98
N LEU A 103 -17.04 24.78 -12.19
CA LEU A 103 -15.92 25.10 -11.30
C LEU A 103 -15.72 24.00 -10.24
N ASN A 104 -16.79 23.49 -9.64
CA ASN A 104 -16.69 22.43 -8.66
C ASN A 104 -16.14 21.13 -9.28
N GLU A 105 -16.55 20.77 -10.50
CA GLU A 105 -16.00 19.61 -11.21
C GLU A 105 -14.52 19.81 -11.56
N GLU A 106 -14.12 21.00 -12.00
CA GLU A 106 -12.72 21.33 -12.28
C GLU A 106 -11.85 21.27 -11.02
N VAL A 107 -12.32 21.84 -9.90
CA VAL A 107 -11.63 21.80 -8.61
C VAL A 107 -11.52 20.36 -8.11
N LYS A 108 -12.58 19.54 -8.22
CA LYS A 108 -12.52 18.11 -7.89
C LYS A 108 -11.48 17.38 -8.73
N ARG A 109 -11.44 17.62 -10.04
CA ARG A 109 -10.45 17.02 -10.95
C ARG A 109 -9.03 17.35 -10.51
N GLN A 110 -8.73 18.63 -10.28
CA GLN A 110 -7.42 19.08 -9.80
C GLN A 110 -7.06 18.50 -8.42
N TYR A 111 -8.04 18.38 -7.52
CA TYR A 111 -7.86 17.75 -6.23
C TYR A 111 -7.46 16.27 -6.35
N TYR A 112 -8.18 15.49 -7.17
CA TYR A 112 -7.85 14.08 -7.41
C TYR A 112 -6.50 13.90 -8.09
N GLU A 113 -6.17 14.72 -9.10
CA GLU A 113 -4.84 14.72 -9.73
C GLU A 113 -3.74 15.03 -8.71
N SER A 114 -3.95 16.03 -7.85
CA SER A 114 -2.98 16.36 -6.81
C SER A 114 -2.83 15.26 -5.76
N LEU A 115 -3.91 14.56 -5.39
CA LEU A 115 -3.83 13.42 -4.47
C LEU A 115 -3.02 12.27 -5.09
N LEU A 116 -3.33 11.90 -6.33
CA LEU A 116 -2.64 10.80 -7.02
C LEU A 116 -1.16 11.11 -7.28
N ASN A 117 -0.81 12.38 -7.49
CA ASN A 117 0.57 12.83 -7.69
C ASN A 117 1.40 12.92 -6.40
N LYS A 118 0.77 12.87 -5.21
CA LYS A 118 1.47 12.81 -3.92
C LYS A 118 1.80 11.37 -3.49
N VAL A 119 1.19 10.37 -4.12
CA VAL A 119 1.42 8.96 -3.78
C VAL A 119 2.70 8.47 -4.44
N ASP A 120 3.60 7.87 -3.66
CA ASP A 120 4.88 7.32 -4.14
C ASP A 120 4.70 6.05 -5.00
N THR A 121 3.54 5.41 -4.93
CA THR A 121 3.19 4.27 -5.80
C THR A 121 2.88 4.77 -7.20
N ALA A 122 3.52 4.16 -8.20
CA ALA A 122 3.24 4.46 -9.60
C ALA A 122 1.87 3.88 -9.99
N VAL A 123 0.95 4.73 -10.43
CA VAL A 123 -0.40 4.33 -10.85
C VAL A 123 -0.58 4.76 -12.30
N LEU A 124 -1.06 3.82 -13.12
CA LEU A 124 -1.28 4.04 -14.55
C LEU A 124 -2.54 3.32 -15.03
N VAL A 125 -3.19 3.92 -16.03
CA VAL A 125 -4.40 3.37 -16.66
C VAL A 125 -4.05 2.96 -18.08
N THR A 126 -4.37 1.73 -18.45
CA THR A 126 -3.99 1.14 -19.75
C THR A 126 -5.15 0.44 -20.45
N ASP A 127 -5.00 0.27 -21.77
CA ASP A 127 -5.84 -0.64 -22.55
C ASP A 127 -5.31 -2.09 -22.51
N LYS A 128 -6.01 -3.01 -23.20
CA LYS A 128 -5.61 -4.43 -23.29
C LYS A 128 -4.28 -4.64 -24.03
N GLN A 129 -3.91 -3.69 -24.87
CA GLN A 129 -2.72 -3.72 -25.71
C GLN A 129 -1.49 -3.14 -24.99
N GLY A 130 -1.69 -2.46 -23.85
CA GLY A 130 -0.62 -1.84 -23.07
C GLY A 130 -0.38 -0.36 -23.38
N LYS A 131 -1.29 0.28 -24.13
CA LYS A 131 -1.26 1.73 -24.35
C LYS A 131 -1.68 2.44 -23.07
N ILE A 132 -0.91 3.44 -22.67
CA ILE A 132 -1.14 4.19 -21.44
C ILE A 132 -2.04 5.39 -21.75
N ASP A 133 -3.20 5.44 -21.08
CA ASP A 133 -4.16 6.55 -21.19
C ASP A 133 -3.88 7.64 -20.13
N TRP A 134 -3.36 7.25 -18.96
CA TRP A 134 -3.08 8.18 -17.86
C TRP A 134 -2.01 7.63 -16.92
N THR A 135 -1.19 8.52 -16.35
CA THR A 135 -0.13 8.24 -15.37
C THR A 135 -0.14 9.26 -14.24
N ASN A 136 0.28 8.85 -13.04
CA ASN A 136 0.69 9.79 -12.01
C ASN A 136 2.19 10.14 -12.12
N ARG A 137 2.60 11.17 -11.37
CA ARG A 137 4.01 11.63 -11.32
C ARG A 137 5.01 10.50 -10.99
N ALA A 138 4.64 9.58 -10.10
CA ALA A 138 5.49 8.43 -9.75
C ALA A 138 5.66 7.44 -10.93
N ALA A 139 4.59 7.20 -11.69
CA ALA A 139 4.65 6.40 -12.91
C ALA A 139 5.47 7.07 -14.00
N ASP A 140 5.34 8.38 -14.20
CA ASP A 140 6.15 9.12 -15.17
C ASP A 140 7.65 9.06 -14.83
N THR A 141 7.98 9.20 -13.56
CA THR A 141 9.37 9.07 -13.09
C THR A 141 9.89 7.65 -13.23
N LEU A 142 9.06 6.62 -13.09
CA LEU A 142 9.45 5.21 -13.22
C LEU A 142 9.60 4.79 -14.70
N LEU A 143 8.66 5.17 -15.56
CA LEU A 143 8.57 4.75 -16.97
C LEU A 143 9.20 5.74 -17.96
N ALA A 144 9.74 6.87 -17.48
CA ALA A 144 10.31 7.92 -18.33
C ALA A 144 9.35 8.41 -19.42
N SER A 145 8.05 8.49 -19.08
CA SER A 145 6.98 8.97 -19.95
C SER A 145 6.82 8.20 -21.26
N SER A 146 7.06 6.88 -21.26
CA SER A 146 6.77 6.03 -22.41
C SER A 146 5.25 5.97 -22.70
N PRO A 147 4.81 6.01 -23.96
CA PRO A 147 3.39 5.92 -24.32
C PRO A 147 2.81 4.49 -24.21
N PHE A 148 3.69 3.48 -24.10
CA PHE A 148 3.35 2.08 -23.93
C PHE A 148 4.06 1.50 -22.71
N LEU A 149 3.41 0.52 -22.07
CA LEU A 149 4.04 -0.27 -21.02
C LEU A 149 5.22 -1.08 -21.58
N PRO A 150 6.33 -1.22 -20.84
CA PRO A 150 7.41 -2.12 -21.18
C PRO A 150 6.93 -3.58 -21.30
N ASP A 151 7.51 -4.32 -22.25
CA ASP A 151 7.14 -5.72 -22.52
C ASP A 151 7.29 -6.64 -21.30
N GLU A 152 8.27 -6.36 -20.43
CA GLU A 152 8.52 -7.07 -19.18
C GLU A 152 7.32 -6.96 -18.22
N ILE A 153 6.75 -5.76 -18.10
CA ILE A 153 5.58 -5.51 -17.24
C ILE A 153 4.32 -6.08 -17.89
N LEU A 154 4.16 -5.93 -19.22
CA LEU A 154 3.03 -6.49 -19.95
C LEU A 154 2.97 -8.02 -19.87
N THR A 155 4.11 -8.68 -20.00
CA THR A 155 4.20 -10.14 -19.86
C THR A 155 3.91 -10.59 -18.44
N ALA A 156 4.37 -9.85 -17.43
CA ALA A 156 4.04 -10.11 -16.03
C ALA A 156 2.54 -9.98 -15.74
N ILE A 157 1.89 -8.93 -16.25
CA ILE A 157 0.44 -8.72 -16.13
C ILE A 157 -0.34 -9.86 -16.81
N ARG A 158 0.05 -10.26 -18.03
CA ARG A 158 -0.59 -11.37 -18.76
C ARG A 158 -0.44 -12.71 -18.05
N LYS A 159 0.73 -12.96 -17.44
CA LYS A 159 1.02 -14.17 -16.65
C LYS A 159 0.48 -14.10 -15.21
N LYS A 160 -0.14 -12.99 -14.80
CA LYS A 160 -0.60 -12.72 -13.42
C LYS A 160 0.51 -12.92 -12.38
N LEU A 161 1.72 -12.47 -12.70
CA LEU A 161 2.84 -12.51 -11.76
C LEU A 161 2.71 -11.34 -10.77
N PRO A 162 2.83 -11.58 -9.45
CA PRO A 162 2.71 -10.53 -8.44
C PRO A 162 3.93 -9.59 -8.40
N VAL A 163 5.08 -10.04 -8.91
CA VAL A 163 6.33 -9.28 -8.90
C VAL A 163 7.00 -9.38 -10.27
N VAL A 164 7.55 -8.26 -10.75
CA VAL A 164 8.37 -8.19 -11.97
C VAL A 164 9.70 -7.56 -11.66
N ARG A 165 10.76 -8.06 -12.31
CA ARG A 165 12.06 -7.40 -12.34
C ARG A 165 12.11 -6.52 -13.58
N TYR A 166 12.21 -5.21 -13.37
CA TYR A 166 12.28 -4.20 -14.42
C TYR A 166 13.64 -3.51 -14.34
N THR A 167 14.37 -3.45 -15.45
CA THR A 167 15.70 -2.81 -15.47
C THR A 167 15.60 -1.39 -16.00
N ARG A 168 15.94 -0.40 -15.17
CA ARG A 168 15.98 1.01 -15.57
C ARG A 168 17.39 1.53 -15.50
N GLN A 169 17.92 2.05 -16.62
CA GLN A 169 19.27 2.64 -16.69
C GLN A 169 20.36 1.73 -16.07
N ASN A 170 20.30 0.42 -16.34
CA ASN A 170 21.23 -0.59 -15.82
C ASN A 170 21.11 -0.91 -14.31
N LEU A 171 20.08 -0.40 -13.62
CA LEU A 171 19.72 -0.82 -12.26
C LEU A 171 18.50 -1.75 -12.31
N PRO A 172 18.58 -2.97 -11.74
CA PRO A 172 17.42 -3.85 -11.60
C PRO A 172 16.53 -3.34 -10.46
N LEU A 173 15.24 -3.15 -10.75
CA LEU A 173 14.21 -2.85 -9.76
C LEU A 173 13.23 -4.01 -9.68
N ASP A 174 12.97 -4.49 -8.47
CA ASP A 174 11.88 -5.44 -8.21
C ASP A 174 10.61 -4.64 -7.87
N LEU A 175 9.58 -4.78 -8.72
CA LEU A 175 8.32 -4.06 -8.65
C LEU A 175 7.18 -5.03 -8.34
N SER A 176 6.40 -4.74 -7.30
CA SER A 176 5.11 -5.39 -7.07
C SER A 176 4.08 -4.80 -8.03
N ILE A 177 3.31 -5.67 -8.69
CA ILE A 177 2.26 -5.29 -9.64
C ILE A 177 0.91 -5.68 -9.05
N ASP A 178 0.00 -4.72 -8.98
CA ASP A 178 -1.43 -4.99 -8.76
C ASP A 178 -2.26 -4.41 -9.90
N VAL A 179 -3.23 -5.20 -10.39
CA VAL A 179 -4.02 -4.87 -11.58
C VAL A 179 -5.50 -5.01 -11.28
N THR A 180 -6.21 -3.88 -11.36
CA THR A 180 -7.66 -3.81 -11.22
C THR A 180 -8.31 -3.50 -12.57
N ARG A 181 -9.31 -4.28 -12.96
CA ARG A 181 -10.05 -4.08 -14.22
C ARG A 181 -11.28 -3.21 -13.97
N ILE A 182 -11.46 -2.20 -14.80
CA ILE A 182 -12.60 -1.29 -14.75
C ILE A 182 -13.24 -1.17 -16.15
N PHE A 183 -14.53 -0.83 -16.17
CA PHE A 183 -15.26 -0.52 -17.40
C PHE A 183 -15.61 0.96 -17.41
N LEU A 184 -15.05 1.71 -18.36
CA LEU A 184 -15.31 3.14 -18.54
C LEU A 184 -15.86 3.37 -19.95
N GLN A 185 -17.02 4.00 -20.05
CA GLN A 185 -17.67 4.33 -21.34
C GLN A 185 -17.80 3.14 -22.32
N GLY A 186 -18.01 1.93 -21.79
CA GLY A 186 -18.13 0.69 -22.59
C GLY A 186 -16.80 0.05 -23.01
N CYS A 187 -15.67 0.66 -22.66
CA CYS A 187 -14.33 0.11 -22.90
C CYS A 187 -13.73 -0.46 -21.61
N GLU A 188 -13.10 -1.64 -21.72
CA GLU A 188 -12.33 -2.21 -20.61
C GLU A 188 -10.99 -1.47 -20.48
N ARG A 189 -10.66 -1.08 -19.25
CA ARG A 189 -9.42 -0.40 -18.87
C ARG A 189 -8.81 -1.07 -17.66
N TRP A 190 -7.50 -1.09 -17.59
CA TRP A 190 -6.74 -1.70 -16.50
C TRP A 190 -6.02 -0.62 -15.72
N ILE A 191 -6.34 -0.52 -14.42
CA ILE A 191 -5.55 0.26 -13.48
C ILE A 191 -4.42 -0.65 -13.01
N VAL A 192 -3.19 -0.25 -13.29
CA VAL A 192 -1.99 -0.95 -12.85
C VAL A 192 -1.31 -0.09 -11.80
N SER A 193 -1.00 -0.68 -10.65
CA SER A 193 -0.16 -0.07 -9.64
C SER A 193 1.18 -0.79 -9.56
N LEU A 194 2.26 -0.02 -9.53
CA LEU A 194 3.64 -0.48 -9.48
C LEU A 194 4.30 0.09 -8.22
N LYS A 195 4.74 -0.78 -7.32
CA LYS A 195 5.42 -0.39 -6.09
C LYS A 195 6.80 -1.00 -6.02
N ASN A 196 7.83 -0.17 -5.85
CA ASN A 196 9.18 -0.66 -5.57
C ASN A 196 9.21 -1.29 -4.17
N ILE A 197 9.50 -2.58 -4.10
CA ILE A 197 9.58 -3.34 -2.85
C ILE A 197 11.02 -3.44 -2.33
N HIS A 198 12.01 -3.24 -3.20
CA HIS A 198 13.43 -3.43 -2.88
C HIS A 198 13.93 -2.44 -1.82
N ALA A 199 13.60 -1.15 -1.95
CA ALA A 199 14.09 -0.10 -1.04
C ALA A 199 13.57 -0.24 0.40
N THR A 200 12.36 -0.79 0.60
CA THR A 200 11.81 -1.01 1.95
C THR A 200 12.40 -2.26 2.59
N LEU A 201 12.65 -3.31 1.78
CA LEU A 201 13.32 -4.53 2.24
C LEU A 201 14.76 -4.26 2.66
N GLU A 202 15.55 -3.59 1.82
CA GLU A 202 16.94 -3.25 2.14
C GLU A 202 17.06 -2.36 3.38
N ARG A 203 16.13 -1.42 3.59
CA ARG A 203 16.16 -0.56 4.79
C ARG A 203 15.92 -1.36 6.07
N ASN A 204 14.92 -2.23 6.08
CA ASN A 204 14.64 -3.10 7.22
C ASN A 204 15.78 -4.10 7.46
N GLU A 205 16.33 -4.67 6.39
CA GLU A 205 17.51 -5.53 6.48
C GLU A 205 18.71 -4.76 7.01
N MET A 206 19.00 -3.57 6.50
CA MET A 206 20.12 -2.74 6.93
C MET A 206 19.99 -2.29 8.39
N GLU A 207 18.79 -1.93 8.83
CA GLU A 207 18.50 -1.62 10.25
C GLU A 207 18.70 -2.86 11.14
N ALA A 208 18.24 -4.03 10.69
CA ALA A 208 18.50 -5.30 11.37
C ALA A 208 20.00 -5.63 11.41
N TRP A 209 20.72 -5.44 10.31
CA TRP A 209 22.16 -5.62 10.19
C TRP A 209 22.93 -4.69 11.14
N GLN A 210 22.58 -3.40 11.18
CA GLN A 210 23.20 -2.45 12.10
C GLN A 210 22.93 -2.82 13.56
N LYS A 211 21.72 -3.27 13.89
CA LYS A 211 21.37 -3.73 15.23
C LYS A 211 22.18 -4.97 15.61
N LEU A 212 22.33 -5.94 14.69
CA LEU A 212 23.15 -7.12 14.88
C LEU A 212 24.63 -6.76 15.09
N ILE A 213 25.20 -5.88 14.26
CA ILE A 213 26.59 -5.42 14.40
C ILE A 213 26.82 -4.76 15.76
N ARG A 214 25.90 -3.93 16.25
CA ARG A 214 26.02 -3.32 17.59
C ARG A 214 26.05 -4.38 18.70
N VAL A 215 25.17 -5.38 18.62
CA VAL A 215 25.15 -6.49 19.60
C VAL A 215 26.44 -7.31 19.52
N LEU A 216 26.92 -7.64 18.31
CA LEU A 216 28.19 -8.33 18.10
C LEU A 216 29.35 -7.57 18.73
N THR A 217 29.48 -6.28 18.43
CA THR A 217 30.55 -5.45 18.98
C THR A 217 30.46 -5.39 20.50
N HIS A 218 29.27 -5.25 21.06
CA HIS A 218 29.08 -5.22 22.51
C HIS A 218 29.47 -6.54 23.17
N GLU A 219 29.05 -7.69 22.65
CA GLU A 219 29.38 -9.01 23.21
C GLU A 219 30.87 -9.37 23.06
N ILE A 220 31.49 -9.02 21.93
CA ILE A 220 32.93 -9.18 21.70
C ILE A 220 33.70 -8.31 22.71
N MET A 221 33.37 -7.03 22.81
CA MET A 221 34.07 -6.10 23.71
C MET A 221 33.87 -6.47 25.19
N ASN A 222 32.68 -6.93 25.58
CA ASN A 222 32.38 -7.38 26.94
C ASN A 222 33.11 -8.66 27.34
N SER A 223 33.46 -9.49 26.36
CA SER A 223 34.22 -10.71 26.60
C SER A 223 35.73 -10.47 26.55
N ILE A 224 36.22 -9.67 25.60
CA ILE A 224 37.64 -9.40 25.39
C ILE A 224 38.22 -8.45 26.44
N THR A 225 37.53 -7.38 26.80
CA THR A 225 38.05 -6.36 27.74
C THR A 225 38.47 -6.96 29.10
N PRO A 226 37.64 -7.81 29.75
CA PRO A 226 38.05 -8.45 31.00
C PRO A 226 39.16 -9.49 30.82
N ILE A 227 39.24 -10.16 29.66
CA ILE A 227 40.32 -11.11 29.36
C ILE A 227 41.66 -10.39 29.32
N ILE A 228 41.73 -9.26 28.60
CA ILE A 228 42.95 -8.45 28.48
C ILE A 228 43.36 -7.93 29.86
N SER A 229 42.44 -7.27 30.57
CA SER A 229 42.73 -6.68 31.89
C SER A 229 43.18 -7.73 32.92
N LEU A 230 42.55 -8.90 32.97
CA LEU A 230 42.97 -9.98 33.85
C LEU A 230 44.31 -10.58 33.40
N ALA A 231 44.53 -10.77 32.10
CA ALA A 231 45.79 -11.30 31.60
C ALA A 231 46.96 -10.35 31.91
N GLU A 232 46.77 -9.04 31.78
CA GLU A 232 47.74 -8.01 32.19
C GLU A 232 48.03 -8.08 33.69
N THR A 233 46.98 -8.08 34.52
CA THR A 233 47.10 -8.17 35.99
C THR A 233 47.85 -9.43 36.42
N LEU A 234 47.59 -10.57 35.76
CA LEU A 234 48.28 -11.83 36.03
C LEU A 234 49.74 -11.80 35.55
N SER A 235 49.99 -11.19 34.39
CA SER A 235 51.34 -11.06 33.82
C SER A 235 52.23 -10.14 34.66
N GLU A 236 51.69 -9.07 35.25
CA GLU A 236 52.41 -8.18 36.16
C GLU A 236 52.78 -8.91 37.46
N ARG A 237 51.80 -9.58 38.08
CA ARG A 237 52.04 -10.33 39.33
C ARG A 237 53.00 -11.51 39.18
N CYS A 238 53.04 -12.14 37.99
CA CYS A 238 54.03 -13.18 37.70
C CYS A 238 55.48 -12.67 37.70
N LYS A 239 55.70 -11.37 37.43
CA LYS A 239 57.05 -10.76 37.44
C LYS A 239 57.51 -10.41 38.86
N GLU A 240 56.59 -10.19 39.79
CA GLU A 240 56.91 -9.63 41.11
C GLU A 240 57.29 -10.66 42.18
N SER A 241 56.78 -11.92 42.14
CA SER A 241 57.30 -13.07 42.93
C SER A 241 56.52 -14.38 42.66
N PRO A 242 57.14 -15.44 42.10
CA PRO A 242 56.46 -16.69 41.72
C PRO A 242 56.10 -17.65 42.86
N GLU A 243 56.69 -17.51 44.06
CA GLU A 243 56.72 -18.60 45.06
C GLU A 243 55.69 -18.49 46.21
N GLU A 244 54.91 -17.42 46.31
CA GLU A 244 53.86 -17.34 47.33
C GLU A 244 52.62 -18.18 46.94
N THR A 245 52.22 -19.11 47.79
CA THR A 245 51.02 -19.97 47.63
C THR A 245 49.75 -19.16 47.34
N ARG A 246 49.67 -17.93 47.89
CA ARG A 246 48.59 -16.97 47.66
C ARG A 246 48.58 -16.41 46.23
N ASN A 247 49.75 -16.15 45.63
CA ASN A 247 49.87 -15.73 44.24
C ASN A 247 49.44 -16.83 43.28
N ARG A 248 49.79 -18.11 43.55
CA ARG A 248 49.31 -19.26 42.74
C ARG A 248 47.79 -19.37 42.70
N GLN A 249 47.10 -19.16 43.83
CA GLN A 249 45.63 -19.21 43.87
C GLN A 249 44.98 -18.08 43.06
N HIS A 250 45.48 -16.85 43.20
CA HIS A 250 45.00 -15.71 42.40
C HIS A 250 45.27 -15.88 40.90
N LEU A 251 46.44 -16.43 40.53
CA LEU A 251 46.77 -16.82 39.16
C LEU A 251 45.79 -17.84 38.60
N GLN A 252 45.54 -18.90 39.34
CA GLN A 252 44.61 -19.95 38.93
C GLN A 252 43.17 -19.42 38.79
N GLN A 253 42.74 -18.52 39.67
CA GLN A 253 41.43 -17.88 39.60
C GLN A 253 41.30 -16.96 38.38
N GLY A 254 42.30 -16.11 38.12
CA GLY A 254 42.31 -15.23 36.94
C GLY A 254 42.36 -16.03 35.63
N LEU A 255 43.19 -17.07 35.54
CA LEU A 255 43.23 -17.98 34.39
C LEU A 255 41.90 -18.69 34.17
N ASN A 256 41.20 -19.08 35.24
CA ASN A 256 39.87 -19.68 35.14
C ASN A 256 38.82 -18.70 34.61
N ILE A 257 38.88 -17.42 35.01
CA ILE A 257 37.98 -16.39 34.49
C ILE A 257 38.26 -16.13 33.02
N ILE A 258 39.54 -15.99 32.62
CA ILE A 258 39.95 -15.86 31.22
C ILE A 258 39.44 -17.04 30.40
N ARG A 259 39.71 -18.28 30.85
CA ARG A 259 39.25 -19.51 30.19
C ARG A 259 37.73 -19.51 29.99
N ARG A 260 36.96 -19.15 31.02
CA ARG A 260 35.49 -19.09 30.95
C ARG A 260 35.02 -18.02 29.95
N ARG A 261 35.61 -16.83 29.96
CA ARG A 261 35.26 -15.72 29.04
C ARG A 261 35.61 -16.07 27.59
N SER A 262 36.80 -16.63 27.36
CA SER A 262 37.23 -17.06 26.02
C SER A 262 36.33 -18.16 25.47
N LYS A 263 35.93 -19.13 26.30
CA LYS A 263 34.99 -20.18 25.91
C LYS A 263 33.62 -19.61 25.54
N GLY A 264 33.09 -18.68 26.33
CA GLY A 264 31.83 -17.99 26.02
C GLY A 264 31.89 -17.19 24.71
N LEU A 265 33.00 -16.51 24.44
CA LEU A 265 33.21 -15.80 23.18
C LEU A 265 33.28 -16.75 21.98
N LEU A 266 33.97 -17.88 22.12
CA LEU A 266 34.03 -18.91 21.08
C LEU A 266 32.61 -19.45 20.77
N GLU A 267 31.86 -19.82 21.82
CA GLU A 267 30.48 -20.27 21.71
C GLU A 267 29.61 -19.23 21.00
N PHE A 268 29.76 -17.94 21.34
CA PHE A 268 29.06 -16.84 20.69
C PHE A 268 29.39 -16.72 19.19
N VAL A 269 30.68 -16.78 18.82
CA VAL A 269 31.13 -16.69 17.42
C VAL A 269 30.65 -17.90 16.61
N GLU A 270 30.71 -19.12 17.16
CA GLU A 270 30.18 -20.31 16.50
C GLU A 270 28.67 -20.22 16.26
N ASN A 271 27.96 -19.74 17.27
CA ASN A 271 26.54 -19.46 17.25
C ASN A 271 26.16 -18.42 16.18
N TYR A 272 26.94 -17.35 16.04
CA TYR A 272 26.80 -16.38 14.96
C TYR A 272 27.06 -16.99 13.58
N ARG A 273 28.09 -17.83 13.44
CA ARG A 273 28.41 -18.52 12.18
C ARG A 273 27.27 -19.41 11.71
N LYS A 274 26.55 -20.07 12.63
CA LYS A 274 25.37 -20.88 12.31
C LYS A 274 24.23 -20.06 11.71
N LEU A 275 24.08 -18.80 12.11
CA LEU A 275 23.05 -17.89 11.59
C LEU A 275 23.44 -17.30 10.22
N THR A 276 24.70 -16.97 10.02
CA THR A 276 25.15 -16.23 8.82
C THR A 276 25.63 -17.10 7.67
N ARG A 277 25.94 -18.37 7.91
CA ARG A 277 26.41 -19.32 6.89
C ARG A 277 25.50 -20.53 6.77
N ILE A 278 24.22 -20.29 6.51
CA ILE A 278 23.30 -21.38 6.14
C ILE A 278 23.53 -21.68 4.66
N ALA A 279 23.87 -22.93 4.34
CA ALA A 279 24.02 -23.36 2.96
C ALA A 279 22.66 -23.29 2.22
N PRO A 280 22.63 -22.97 0.92
CA PRO A 280 21.42 -23.07 0.13
C PRO A 280 20.81 -24.47 0.27
N PRO A 281 19.49 -24.60 0.51
CA PRO A 281 18.87 -25.89 0.79
C PRO A 281 18.89 -26.80 -0.45
N VAL A 282 19.34 -28.03 -0.26
CA VAL A 282 19.26 -29.07 -1.30
C VAL A 282 17.92 -29.78 -1.16
N LYS A 283 16.91 -29.30 -1.88
CA LYS A 283 15.55 -29.82 -1.77
C LYS A 283 15.43 -31.20 -2.41
N VAL A 284 14.98 -32.17 -1.63
CA VAL A 284 14.62 -33.52 -2.08
C VAL A 284 13.19 -33.83 -1.65
N ARG A 285 12.53 -34.75 -2.35
CA ARG A 285 11.22 -35.25 -1.92
C ARG A 285 11.39 -36.13 -0.69
N ILE A 286 10.68 -35.79 0.37
CA ILE A 286 10.76 -36.46 1.67
C ILE A 286 9.35 -36.94 2.04
N PRO A 287 9.14 -38.26 2.21
CA PRO A 287 7.93 -38.78 2.82
C PRO A 287 7.86 -38.37 4.30
N VAL A 288 6.77 -37.69 4.69
CA VAL A 288 6.61 -37.19 6.06
C VAL A 288 6.58 -38.32 7.07
N LYS A 289 6.01 -39.47 6.69
CA LYS A 289 5.97 -40.69 7.50
C LYS A 289 7.37 -41.16 7.92
N GLU A 290 8.32 -41.18 6.98
CA GLU A 290 9.70 -41.57 7.26
C GLU A 290 10.41 -40.54 8.12
N PHE A 291 10.21 -39.26 7.83
CA PHE A 291 10.78 -38.17 8.60
C PHE A 291 10.30 -38.17 10.06
N PHE A 292 8.99 -38.39 10.30
CA PHE A 292 8.43 -38.50 11.64
C PHE A 292 8.92 -39.75 12.37
N ALA A 293 9.08 -40.87 11.67
CA ALA A 293 9.66 -42.08 12.26
C ALA A 293 11.10 -41.83 12.76
N ASP A 294 11.90 -41.07 12.01
CA ASP A 294 13.26 -40.71 12.39
C ASP A 294 13.29 -39.76 13.58
N LEU A 295 12.45 -38.72 13.58
CA LEU A 295 12.33 -37.81 14.71
C LEU A 295 11.88 -38.52 15.98
N LYS A 296 10.96 -39.49 15.86
CA LYS A 296 10.51 -40.33 16.98
C LYS A 296 11.62 -41.23 17.52
N ARG A 297 12.53 -41.72 16.66
CA ARG A 297 13.72 -42.48 17.10
C ARG A 297 14.71 -41.60 17.87
N LEU A 298 14.88 -40.35 17.45
CA LEU A 298 15.76 -39.38 18.09
C LEU A 298 15.17 -38.80 19.40
N ASN A 299 13.85 -38.80 19.52
CA ASN A 299 13.11 -38.29 20.68
C ASN A 299 12.13 -39.38 21.17
N PRO A 300 12.62 -40.41 21.87
CA PRO A 300 11.84 -41.59 22.26
C PRO A 300 10.89 -41.33 23.45
N GLU A 301 10.77 -40.09 23.91
CA GLU A 301 9.94 -39.76 25.06
C GLU A 301 8.46 -40.07 24.80
N PRO A 302 7.77 -40.76 25.74
CA PRO A 302 6.41 -41.27 25.51
C PRO A 302 5.34 -40.18 25.41
N TYR A 303 5.65 -38.98 25.91
CA TYR A 303 4.77 -37.80 25.86
C TYR A 303 4.87 -37.01 24.54
N ILE A 304 5.69 -37.45 23.59
CA ILE A 304 5.78 -36.85 22.25
C ILE A 304 4.96 -37.68 21.28
N HIS A 305 3.88 -37.09 20.78
CA HIS A 305 2.91 -37.73 19.92
C HIS A 305 3.00 -37.19 18.49
N PHE A 306 3.44 -38.04 17.57
CA PHE A 306 3.47 -37.73 16.14
C PHE A 306 2.17 -38.19 15.49
N GLN A 307 1.48 -37.28 14.80
CA GLN A 307 0.22 -37.52 14.11
C GLN A 307 0.34 -37.07 12.66
N LEU A 308 -0.17 -37.89 11.75
CA LEU A 308 -0.13 -37.64 10.31
C LEU A 308 -1.55 -37.80 9.75
N ALA A 309 -2.10 -36.75 9.16
CA ALA A 309 -3.45 -36.79 8.61
C ALA A 309 -3.54 -37.63 7.33
N ASP A 310 -2.46 -37.66 6.55
CA ASP A 310 -2.34 -38.41 5.29
C ASP A 310 -0.98 -39.13 5.23
N GLU A 311 -0.99 -40.46 5.23
CA GLU A 311 0.23 -41.27 5.17
C GLU A 311 1.04 -41.10 3.87
N SER A 312 0.41 -40.59 2.81
CA SER A 312 1.05 -40.31 1.53
C SER A 312 1.63 -38.90 1.42
N LEU A 313 1.59 -38.12 2.50
CA LEU A 313 2.10 -36.75 2.50
C LEU A 313 3.61 -36.74 2.24
N GLU A 314 4.01 -35.97 1.23
CA GLU A 314 5.40 -35.68 0.88
C GLU A 314 5.61 -34.17 0.79
N TRP A 315 6.84 -33.72 1.03
CA TRP A 315 7.26 -32.34 0.78
C TRP A 315 8.62 -32.29 0.06
N GLU A 316 8.94 -31.16 -0.56
CA GLU A 316 10.27 -30.88 -1.13
C GLU A 316 11.09 -29.96 -0.22
N ALA A 317 12.08 -30.52 0.49
CA ALA A 317 12.94 -29.74 1.38
C ALA A 317 14.31 -30.40 1.57
N ASP A 318 15.23 -29.67 2.19
CA ASP A 318 16.51 -30.21 2.66
C ASP A 318 16.28 -30.98 3.97
N ARG A 319 16.52 -32.29 3.94
CA ARG A 319 16.25 -33.19 5.07
C ARG A 319 17.01 -32.76 6.33
N ALA A 320 18.30 -32.50 6.21
CA ALA A 320 19.14 -32.18 7.37
C ALA A 320 18.76 -30.83 7.99
N GLN A 321 18.43 -29.84 7.15
CA GLN A 321 17.97 -28.54 7.65
C GLN A 321 16.60 -28.64 8.32
N MET A 322 15.68 -29.46 7.79
CA MET A 322 14.39 -29.71 8.44
C MET A 322 14.56 -30.47 9.76
N GLU A 323 15.40 -31.50 9.82
CA GLU A 323 15.72 -32.18 11.10
C GLU A 323 16.18 -31.17 12.15
N GLN A 324 17.07 -30.25 11.78
CA GLN A 324 17.54 -29.20 12.68
C GLN A 324 16.40 -28.29 13.18
N VAL A 325 15.46 -27.91 12.32
CA VAL A 325 14.29 -27.11 12.69
C VAL A 325 13.43 -27.85 13.72
N PHE A 326 13.05 -29.08 13.40
CA PHE A 326 12.14 -29.86 14.26
C PHE A 326 12.81 -30.22 15.59
N LEU A 327 14.10 -30.59 15.59
CA LEU A 327 14.84 -30.85 16.83
C LEU A 327 14.93 -29.61 17.73
N ASN A 328 15.10 -28.41 17.15
CA ASN A 328 15.10 -27.17 17.93
C ASN A 328 13.71 -26.89 18.53
N LEU A 329 12.63 -27.10 17.78
CA LEU A 329 11.27 -26.87 18.27
C LEU A 329 10.90 -27.90 19.36
N LEU A 330 11.22 -29.18 19.15
CA LEU A 330 10.99 -30.24 20.14
C LEU A 330 11.80 -30.02 21.41
N LYS A 331 13.06 -29.57 21.29
CA LYS A 331 13.86 -29.17 22.44
C LYS A 331 13.20 -28.04 23.22
N ASN A 332 12.72 -26.99 22.54
CA ASN A 332 12.04 -25.88 23.20
C ASN A 332 10.76 -26.33 23.90
N ALA A 333 9.95 -27.17 23.26
CA ALA A 333 8.73 -27.75 23.84
C ALA A 333 9.02 -28.58 25.10
N ARG A 334 10.07 -29.44 25.06
CA ARG A 334 10.52 -30.22 26.22
C ARG A 334 10.97 -29.33 27.39
N GLU A 335 11.73 -28.29 27.10
CA GLU A 335 12.18 -27.34 28.12
C GLU A 335 10.99 -26.58 28.74
N ALA A 336 9.97 -26.23 27.96
CA ALA A 336 8.75 -25.58 28.45
C ALA A 336 7.86 -26.51 29.29
N CYS A 337 7.93 -27.83 29.04
CA CYS A 337 7.19 -28.84 29.78
C CYS A 337 7.91 -29.36 31.03
N ALA A 338 9.11 -28.85 31.36
CA ALA A 338 9.96 -29.43 32.40
C ALA A 338 9.35 -29.42 33.82
N THR A 339 8.41 -28.51 34.08
CA THR A 339 7.73 -28.33 35.38
C THR A 339 6.27 -28.79 35.37
N VAL A 340 5.78 -29.33 34.25
CA VAL A 340 4.39 -29.77 34.08
C VAL A 340 4.24 -31.22 34.56
N SER A 341 3.17 -31.52 35.30
CA SER A 341 2.93 -32.85 35.88
C SER A 341 2.64 -33.92 34.82
N GLU A 342 1.91 -33.56 33.78
CA GLU A 342 1.55 -34.42 32.65
C GLU A 342 2.02 -33.76 31.34
N PRO A 343 3.31 -33.84 31.00
CA PRO A 343 3.81 -33.22 29.77
C PRO A 343 3.16 -33.87 28.55
N SER A 344 2.86 -33.08 27.53
CA SER A 344 2.29 -33.53 26.27
C SER A 344 2.76 -32.62 25.14
N ILE A 345 3.40 -33.23 24.15
CA ILE A 345 3.89 -32.55 22.96
C ILE A 345 3.27 -33.23 21.74
N GLN A 346 2.53 -32.49 20.94
CA GLN A 346 1.91 -32.98 19.72
C GLN A 346 2.63 -32.44 18.49
N VAL A 347 2.96 -33.32 17.56
CA VAL A 347 3.55 -32.99 16.27
C VAL A 347 2.59 -33.48 15.19
N LEU A 348 1.86 -32.56 14.57
CA LEU A 348 0.89 -32.85 13.51
C LEU A 348 1.47 -32.45 12.15
N ALA A 349 1.18 -33.26 11.15
CA ALA A 349 1.37 -32.92 9.74
C ALA A 349 0.06 -33.10 8.96
N GLU A 350 -0.30 -32.07 8.21
CA GLU A 350 -1.51 -32.06 7.36
C GLU A 350 -1.25 -31.32 6.03
N SER A 351 -2.13 -31.54 5.05
CA SER A 351 -2.13 -30.77 3.81
C SER A 351 -3.55 -30.37 3.42
N ASN A 352 -3.70 -29.14 2.93
CA ASN A 352 -4.93 -28.64 2.34
C ASN A 352 -4.92 -28.72 0.79
N GLY A 353 -4.01 -29.52 0.23
CA GLY A 353 -3.80 -29.70 -1.22
C GLY A 353 -2.91 -28.65 -1.87
N LYS A 354 -2.88 -27.42 -1.37
CA LYS A 354 -1.98 -26.35 -1.86
C LYS A 354 -0.77 -26.15 -0.96
N GLU A 355 -0.92 -26.39 0.34
CA GLU A 355 0.08 -26.13 1.35
C GLU A 355 0.29 -27.38 2.21
N ARG A 356 1.49 -27.48 2.78
CA ARG A 356 1.87 -28.49 3.75
C ARG A 356 2.06 -27.79 5.09
N ILE A 357 1.36 -28.27 6.12
CA ILE A 357 1.28 -27.61 7.41
C ILE A 357 1.85 -28.55 8.46
N PHE A 358 2.79 -28.04 9.26
CA PHE A 358 3.35 -28.73 10.43
C PHE A 358 3.00 -27.95 11.68
N ILE A 359 2.48 -28.63 12.68
CA ILE A 359 2.09 -28.04 13.96
C ILE A 359 2.86 -28.76 15.06
N ILE A 360 3.57 -28.00 15.88
CA ILE A 360 4.25 -28.48 17.08
C ILE A 360 3.62 -27.77 18.25
N GLN A 361 2.84 -28.49 19.05
CA GLN A 361 2.12 -27.96 20.21
C GLN A 361 2.62 -28.60 21.49
N ASP A 362 2.81 -27.81 22.53
CA ASP A 362 3.13 -28.25 23.88
C ASP A 362 2.09 -27.74 24.88
N ASN A 363 2.01 -28.39 26.04
CA ASN A 363 1.21 -27.93 27.18
C ASN A 363 2.09 -27.36 28.32
N GLY A 364 3.21 -26.74 27.94
CA GLY A 364 4.20 -26.17 28.85
C GLY A 364 3.75 -24.89 29.56
N GLU A 365 4.70 -24.18 30.16
CA GLU A 365 4.48 -22.90 30.85
C GLU A 365 3.95 -21.77 29.94
N GLY A 366 4.04 -21.92 28.62
CA GLY A 366 3.65 -20.90 27.64
C GLY A 366 4.63 -19.72 27.56
N ILE A 367 4.27 -18.72 26.76
CA ILE A 367 5.11 -17.55 26.47
C ILE A 367 4.31 -16.28 26.77
N LEU A 368 4.89 -15.37 27.56
CA LEU A 368 4.30 -14.06 27.84
C LEU A 368 4.09 -13.26 26.53
N PRO A 369 3.00 -12.48 26.39
CA PRO A 369 2.71 -11.72 25.17
C PRO A 369 3.86 -10.84 24.68
N ASP A 370 4.49 -10.09 25.58
CA ASP A 370 5.63 -9.20 25.26
C ASP A 370 6.88 -9.96 24.78
N VAL A 371 7.01 -11.23 25.19
CA VAL A 371 8.11 -12.12 24.81
C VAL A 371 7.81 -12.77 23.46
N LEU A 372 6.54 -13.11 23.20
CA LEU A 372 6.08 -13.79 21.98
C LEU A 372 6.47 -13.03 20.70
N GLU A 373 6.34 -11.70 20.71
CA GLU A 373 6.73 -10.86 19.56
C GLU A 373 8.24 -10.89 19.25
N ARG A 374 9.04 -11.32 20.22
CA ARG A 374 10.51 -11.21 20.19
C ARG A 374 11.21 -12.56 20.04
N ILE A 375 10.51 -13.68 20.14
CA ILE A 375 11.12 -15.04 20.16
C ILE A 375 11.95 -15.39 18.93
N PHE A 376 11.65 -14.77 17.78
CA PHE A 376 12.38 -14.99 16.53
C PHE A 376 13.54 -14.00 16.32
N ILE A 377 13.73 -13.04 17.22
CA ILE A 377 14.85 -12.09 17.15
C ILE A 377 16.13 -12.83 17.57
N PRO A 378 17.20 -12.81 16.75
CA PRO A 378 18.47 -13.44 17.13
C PRO A 378 18.99 -12.94 18.48
N PHE A 379 19.56 -13.86 19.26
CA PHE A 379 20.12 -13.63 20.61
C PHE A 379 19.11 -13.25 21.69
N PHE A 380 17.81 -13.19 21.37
CA PHE A 380 16.77 -13.02 22.38
C PHE A 380 16.47 -14.34 23.08
N THR A 381 16.55 -14.35 24.41
CA THR A 381 16.28 -15.52 25.25
C THR A 381 15.79 -15.06 26.61
N THR A 382 14.84 -15.78 27.20
CA THR A 382 14.44 -15.65 28.61
C THR A 382 15.21 -16.63 29.51
N LYS A 383 15.93 -17.59 28.90
CA LYS A 383 16.62 -18.67 29.60
C LYS A 383 18.06 -18.28 29.94
N PRO A 384 18.53 -18.48 31.20
CA PRO A 384 19.89 -18.10 31.63
C PRO A 384 21.03 -18.75 30.84
N SER A 385 20.81 -19.96 30.32
CA SER A 385 21.78 -20.74 29.52
C SER A 385 21.41 -20.83 28.04
N GLY A 386 20.36 -20.13 27.60
CA GLY A 386 19.91 -20.15 26.21
C GLY A 386 20.78 -19.27 25.34
N SER A 387 21.13 -19.73 24.13
CA SER A 387 21.88 -18.90 23.16
C SER A 387 21.00 -17.89 22.41
N GLY A 388 19.67 -18.05 22.46
CA GLY A 388 18.72 -17.19 21.74
C GLY A 388 18.75 -17.35 20.20
N ILE A 389 19.34 -18.43 19.69
CA ILE A 389 19.55 -18.62 18.24
C ILE A 389 18.67 -19.72 17.64
N GLY A 390 18.18 -20.66 18.45
CA GLY A 390 17.41 -21.79 17.96
C GLY A 390 16.21 -21.38 17.08
N LEU A 391 15.34 -20.51 17.60
CA LEU A 391 14.13 -20.07 16.90
C LEU A 391 14.41 -19.14 15.71
N SER A 392 15.39 -18.24 15.84
CA SER A 392 15.78 -17.36 14.73
C SER A 392 16.38 -18.16 13.57
N LEU A 393 17.18 -19.19 13.87
CA LEU A 393 17.69 -20.14 12.88
C LEU A 393 16.55 -20.94 12.23
N CYS A 394 15.57 -21.42 13.01
CA CYS A 394 14.40 -22.10 12.45
C CYS A 394 13.66 -21.21 11.45
N LYS A 395 13.41 -19.94 11.80
CA LYS A 395 12.77 -18.98 10.90
C LYS A 395 13.55 -18.78 9.61
N GLN A 396 14.87 -18.64 9.69
CA GLN A 396 15.72 -18.43 8.51
C GLN A 396 15.75 -19.66 7.59
N ILE A 397 15.89 -20.87 8.15
CA ILE A 397 15.84 -22.12 7.38
C ILE A 397 14.48 -22.25 6.67
N ILE A 398 13.37 -22.04 7.38
CA ILE A 398 12.02 -22.15 6.81
C ILE A 398 11.81 -21.12 5.70
N THR A 399 12.29 -19.89 5.90
CA THR A 399 12.21 -18.82 4.89
C THR A 399 13.01 -19.18 3.64
N LEU A 400 14.22 -19.74 3.77
CA LEU A 400 15.03 -20.22 2.63
C LEU A 400 14.35 -21.34 1.84
N HIS A 401 13.47 -22.09 2.49
CA HIS A 401 12.65 -23.12 1.86
C HIS A 401 11.38 -22.57 1.17
N GLY A 402 11.10 -21.27 1.30
CA GLY A 402 9.90 -20.61 0.79
C GLY A 402 8.67 -20.78 1.69
N GLY A 403 8.87 -21.27 2.93
CA GLY A 403 7.81 -21.43 3.92
C GLY A 403 7.70 -20.27 4.90
N SER A 404 6.77 -20.40 5.85
CA SER A 404 6.58 -19.46 6.95
C SER A 404 6.46 -20.20 8.29
N ILE A 405 6.88 -19.56 9.37
CA ILE A 405 6.71 -20.04 10.75
C ILE A 405 6.06 -18.97 11.60
N SER A 406 5.07 -19.38 12.39
CA SER A 406 4.36 -18.54 13.36
C SER A 406 4.26 -19.26 14.70
N ALA A 407 4.12 -18.51 15.78
CA ALA A 407 3.89 -19.05 17.12
C ALA A 407 2.66 -18.38 17.75
N THR A 408 1.84 -19.18 18.41
CA THR A 408 0.74 -18.74 19.26
C THR A 408 0.91 -19.40 20.61
N SER A 409 0.76 -18.66 21.70
CA SER A 409 0.91 -19.20 23.05
C SER A 409 0.05 -18.43 24.02
N GLU A 410 -0.44 -19.12 25.04
CA GLU A 410 -1.14 -18.53 26.17
C GLU A 410 -0.41 -18.95 27.45
N ASN A 411 -0.19 -17.98 28.35
CA ASN A 411 0.59 -18.19 29.57
C ASN A 411 -0.10 -19.26 30.45
N GLY A 412 0.63 -20.33 30.78
CA GLY A 412 0.13 -21.47 31.55
C GLY A 412 -0.68 -22.50 30.76
N GLN A 413 -0.89 -22.31 29.45
CA GLN A 413 -1.61 -23.29 28.58
C GLN A 413 -0.72 -23.89 27.48
N GLY A 414 0.55 -23.49 27.42
CA GLY A 414 1.53 -23.99 26.46
C GLY A 414 1.69 -23.14 25.19
N SER A 415 2.43 -23.68 24.22
CA SER A 415 2.76 -22.99 22.97
C SER A 415 2.45 -23.85 21.76
N CYS A 416 2.13 -23.19 20.64
CA CYS A 416 1.88 -23.83 19.36
C CYS A 416 2.69 -23.12 18.28
N PHE A 417 3.61 -23.86 17.66
CA PHE A 417 4.38 -23.44 16.51
C PHE A 417 3.78 -24.05 15.24
N ARG A 418 3.46 -23.19 14.28
CA ARG A 418 2.88 -23.58 12.99
C ARG A 418 3.83 -23.21 11.86
N ILE A 419 4.18 -24.20 11.04
CA ILE A 419 5.03 -24.08 9.86
C ILE A 419 4.18 -24.35 8.62
N ILE A 420 4.29 -23.52 7.59
CA ILE A 420 3.55 -23.67 6.34
C ILE A 420 4.56 -23.66 5.18
N PHE A 421 4.46 -24.65 4.29
CA PHE A 421 5.17 -24.68 3.02
C PHE A 421 4.18 -24.64 1.83
N PRO A 422 4.53 -23.94 0.74
CA PRO A 422 3.74 -23.91 -0.50
C PRO A 422 3.80 -25.23 -1.25
#